data_AF-A0AAU1J0A7-F1
#
_entry.id   AF-A0AAU1J0A7-F1
#
_cell.length_a   1.000
_cell.length_b   1.000
_cell.length_c   1.000
_cell.angle_alpha   90.00
_cell.angle_beta   90.00
_cell.angle_gamma   90.00
#
_symmetry.space_group_name_H-M   'P 1'
#
loop_
_entity.id
_entity.type
_entity.pdbx_description
1 polymer ?
#
loop_
_entity_poly.entity_id
_entity_poly.type
_entity_poly.pdbx_seq_one_letter_code
_entity_poly.pdbx_strand_id
1 'polypeptide(L)'
;MPTMKRVWTAVVATGAAVVSASGVAAAQPSTGQTYTSAVTCIGTSFSGKLATNQAICNSGYYLLLQDNGDLVLRRSNGSACYASGTRAPGDATATFHGGFDVQPYVQIDSVSQGFRGRIWGANRLPAVGTNASVNNKGEFWIGYRKIGYC
;
A
#
# COMPACT_ATOMS: atom_id res chain seq x y z
N MET A 1 -62.17 -3.33 56.78
CA MET A 1 -60.74 -3.66 56.52
C MET A 1 -60.56 -3.80 55.01
N PRO A 2 -60.01 -2.79 54.33
CA PRO A 2 -60.04 -2.71 52.87
C PRO A 2 -58.77 -3.28 52.20
N THR A 3 -59.00 -3.85 51.02
CA THR A 3 -58.09 -4.51 50.08
C THR A 3 -57.22 -3.50 49.32
N MET A 4 -55.90 -3.65 49.32
CA MET A 4 -54.99 -2.89 48.46
C MET A 4 -54.95 -3.49 47.05
N LYS A 5 -55.45 -2.76 46.05
CA LYS A 5 -55.22 -3.02 44.62
C LYS A 5 -54.00 -2.23 44.17
N ARG A 6 -52.96 -2.91 43.66
CA ARG A 6 -51.82 -2.29 42.97
C ARG A 6 -52.23 -1.90 41.56
N VAL A 7 -52.18 -0.61 41.27
CA VAL A 7 -52.34 -0.05 39.92
C VAL A 7 -50.96 -0.07 39.25
N TRP A 8 -50.88 -0.66 38.06
CA TRP A 8 -49.69 -0.63 37.20
C TRP A 8 -49.83 0.53 36.22
N THR A 9 -48.90 1.48 36.27
CA THR A 9 -48.80 2.58 35.30
C THR A 9 -48.03 2.07 34.09
N ALA A 10 -48.70 1.95 32.94
CA ALA A 10 -48.05 1.67 31.66
C ALA A 10 -47.43 2.97 31.12
N VAL A 11 -46.10 3.02 31.01
CA VAL A 11 -45.41 4.08 30.29
C VAL A 11 -45.50 3.77 28.81
N VAL A 12 -46.25 4.59 28.07
CA VAL A 12 -46.27 4.58 26.60
C VAL A 12 -44.95 5.18 26.13
N ALA A 13 -44.03 4.32 25.69
CA ALA A 13 -42.83 4.76 25.00
C ALA A 13 -43.22 5.23 23.60
N THR A 14 -43.16 6.54 23.37
CA THR A 14 -43.13 7.14 22.04
C THR A 14 -41.95 6.56 21.27
N GLY A 15 -42.25 5.79 20.22
CA GLY A 15 -41.26 5.22 19.32
C GLY A 15 -40.51 6.31 18.57
N ALA A 16 -39.20 6.39 18.81
CA ALA A 16 -38.28 7.04 17.89
C ALA A 16 -38.04 6.09 16.72
N ALA A 17 -38.59 6.42 15.55
CA ALA A 17 -38.24 5.76 14.30
C ALA A 17 -36.78 6.09 13.97
N VAL A 18 -35.88 5.13 14.20
CA VAL A 18 -34.53 5.15 13.63
C VAL A 18 -34.67 4.93 12.12
N VAL A 19 -34.58 6.02 11.36
CA VAL A 19 -34.39 5.95 9.91
C VAL A 19 -33.03 5.30 9.68
N SER A 20 -33.04 4.05 9.21
CA SER A 20 -31.85 3.39 8.70
C SER A 20 -31.44 4.13 7.42
N ALA A 21 -30.57 5.13 7.55
CA ALA A 21 -29.85 5.63 6.40
C ALA A 21 -28.98 4.46 5.89
N SER A 22 -29.44 3.83 4.82
CA SER A 22 -28.62 2.99 3.97
C SER A 22 -27.59 3.91 3.31
N GLY A 23 -26.56 4.26 4.10
CA GLY A 23 -25.37 4.90 3.60
C GLY A 23 -24.66 3.88 2.73
N VAL A 24 -25.02 3.84 1.44
CA VAL A 24 -24.07 3.40 0.43
C VAL A 24 -22.83 4.26 0.63
N ALA A 25 -21.77 3.65 1.15
CA ALA A 25 -20.46 4.25 1.12
C ALA A 25 -20.17 4.50 -0.35
N ALA A 26 -20.42 5.74 -0.81
CA ALA A 26 -20.02 6.18 -2.12
C ALA A 26 -18.52 5.89 -2.17
N ALA A 27 -18.13 4.95 -3.04
CA ALA A 27 -16.73 4.77 -3.39
C ALA A 27 -16.27 6.14 -3.85
N GLN A 28 -15.51 6.84 -3.00
CA GLN A 28 -14.91 8.09 -3.40
C GLN A 28 -14.08 7.76 -4.63
N PRO A 29 -14.34 8.41 -5.79
CA PRO A 29 -13.36 8.37 -6.85
C PRO A 29 -12.09 8.91 -6.21
N SER A 30 -11.05 8.09 -6.13
CA SER A 30 -9.72 8.61 -5.89
C SER A 30 -9.41 9.48 -7.09
N THR A 31 -9.82 10.74 -7.01
CA THR A 31 -9.31 11.82 -7.83
C THR A 31 -7.81 11.62 -7.80
N GLY A 32 -7.23 11.37 -8.98
CA GLY A 32 -5.82 11.05 -9.10
C GLY A 32 -5.04 12.10 -8.32
N GLN A 33 -4.37 11.66 -7.24
CA GLN A 33 -3.43 12.52 -6.54
C GLN A 33 -2.50 13.07 -7.62
N THR A 34 -2.53 14.38 -7.81
CA THR A 34 -1.58 15.07 -8.66
C THR A 34 -0.25 14.99 -7.91
N TYR A 35 0.53 13.94 -8.20
CA TYR A 35 1.88 13.75 -7.66
C TYR A 35 2.78 14.84 -8.26
N THR A 36 2.79 16.03 -7.66
CA THR A 36 3.58 17.19 -8.10
C THR A 36 5.01 17.19 -7.56
N SER A 37 5.39 16.20 -6.75
CA SER A 37 6.79 15.97 -6.45
C SER A 37 7.48 15.40 -7.69
N ALA A 38 8.54 16.07 -8.15
CA ALA A 38 9.38 15.59 -9.22
C ALA A 38 9.89 14.18 -8.86
N VAL A 39 9.36 13.17 -9.54
CA VAL A 39 9.82 11.79 -9.39
C VAL A 39 11.31 11.75 -9.69
N THR A 40 12.11 11.36 -8.71
CA THR A 40 13.56 11.25 -8.88
C THR A 40 13.92 9.82 -9.26
N CYS A 41 14.27 9.61 -10.54
CA CYS A 41 14.76 8.32 -11.01
C CYS A 41 16.21 8.10 -10.52
N ILE A 42 16.45 7.03 -9.75
CA ILE A 42 17.77 6.70 -9.19
C ILE A 42 18.49 5.56 -9.94
N GLY A 43 17.92 5.06 -11.04
CA GLY A 43 18.44 3.94 -11.83
C GLY A 43 17.34 2.95 -12.21
N THR A 44 17.71 1.75 -12.65
CA THR A 44 16.76 0.67 -13.01
C THR A 44 16.50 -0.32 -11.87
N SER A 45 17.23 -0.19 -10.77
CA SER A 45 17.19 -1.11 -9.62
C SER A 45 17.73 -0.46 -8.35
N PHE A 46 17.37 -1.00 -7.19
CA PHE A 46 17.96 -0.63 -5.90
C PHE A 46 18.26 -1.87 -5.04
N SER A 47 19.38 -1.84 -4.31
CA SER A 47 19.79 -2.86 -3.34
C SER A 47 19.85 -2.35 -1.90
N GLY A 48 19.62 -1.04 -1.70
CA GLY A 48 19.53 -0.39 -0.40
C GLY A 48 18.13 0.17 -0.17
N LYS A 49 18.06 1.48 0.08
CA LYS A 49 16.83 2.19 0.41
C LYS A 49 16.33 3.02 -0.78
N LEU A 50 15.02 3.00 -1.00
CA LEU A 50 14.27 3.90 -1.84
C LEU A 50 13.40 4.79 -0.93
N ALA A 51 13.57 6.10 -1.01
CA ALA A 51 12.82 7.07 -0.20
C ALA A 51 11.54 7.54 -0.91
N THR A 52 10.65 8.20 -0.16
CA THR A 52 9.47 8.88 -0.71
C THR A 52 9.83 9.73 -1.93
N ASN A 53 9.02 9.65 -2.98
CA ASN A 53 9.17 10.33 -4.27
C ASN A 53 10.41 9.94 -5.09
N GLN A 54 11.13 8.88 -4.68
CA GLN A 54 12.17 8.25 -5.52
C GLN A 54 11.60 7.07 -6.28
N ALA A 55 12.14 6.85 -7.48
CA ALA A 55 11.76 5.74 -8.32
C ALA A 55 12.97 5.04 -8.95
N ILE A 56 12.77 3.77 -9.30
CA ILE A 56 13.58 3.11 -10.32
C ILE A 56 12.81 3.13 -11.64
N CYS A 57 13.49 3.44 -12.74
CA CYS A 57 12.89 3.80 -14.03
C CYS A 57 13.56 3.02 -15.16
N ASN A 58 12.77 2.47 -16.08
CA ASN A 58 13.25 1.78 -17.27
C ASN A 58 12.23 1.87 -18.42
N SER A 59 12.63 2.45 -19.56
CA SER A 59 11.90 2.39 -20.84
C SER A 59 10.39 2.66 -20.74
N GLY A 60 9.99 3.76 -20.07
CA GLY A 60 8.59 4.13 -19.93
C GLY A 60 7.84 3.44 -18.79
N TYR A 61 8.54 2.70 -17.93
CA TYR A 61 8.02 2.14 -16.69
C TYR A 61 8.82 2.66 -15.50
N TYR A 62 8.16 2.79 -14.36
CA TYR A 62 8.84 3.16 -13.13
C TYR A 62 8.15 2.57 -11.90
N LEU A 63 8.95 2.17 -10.91
CA LEU A 63 8.48 1.77 -9.59
C LEU A 63 8.81 2.90 -8.62
N LEU A 64 7.77 3.57 -8.12
CA LEU A 64 7.85 4.77 -7.29
C LEU A 64 7.37 4.45 -5.88
N LEU A 65 8.14 4.83 -4.87
CA LEU A 65 7.60 4.94 -3.51
C LEU A 65 6.88 6.28 -3.39
N GLN A 66 5.56 6.23 -3.32
CA GLN A 66 4.72 7.41 -3.35
C GLN A 66 4.71 8.15 -2.01
N ASP A 67 4.28 9.41 -2.03
CA ASP A 67 4.03 10.26 -0.86
C ASP A 67 3.01 9.68 0.14
N ASN A 68 2.16 8.76 -0.31
CA ASN A 68 1.22 8.02 0.52
C ASN A 68 1.79 6.67 1.01
N GLY A 69 3.10 6.44 0.90
CA GLY A 69 3.80 5.24 1.37
C GLY A 69 3.56 3.96 0.56
N ASP A 70 2.78 4.04 -0.51
CA ASP A 70 2.56 2.90 -1.40
C ASP A 70 3.71 2.77 -2.41
N LEU A 71 4.19 1.54 -2.64
CA LEU A 71 5.20 1.26 -3.66
C LEU A 71 4.47 0.79 -4.93
N VAL A 72 4.51 1.61 -5.98
CA VAL A 72 3.63 1.45 -7.14
C VAL A 72 4.44 1.39 -8.43
N LEU A 73 4.18 0.34 -9.22
CA LEU A 73 4.68 0.22 -10.59
C LEU A 73 3.72 0.93 -11.53
N ARG A 74 4.25 1.81 -12.37
CA ARG A 74 3.48 2.64 -13.29
C ARG A 74 4.11 2.68 -14.68
N ARG A 75 3.27 2.96 -15.66
CA ARG A 75 3.68 3.43 -16.99
C ARG A 75 3.97 4.93 -16.97
N SER A 76 4.74 5.43 -17.92
CA SER A 76 5.07 6.86 -18.07
C SER A 76 3.84 7.76 -18.26
N ASN A 77 2.73 7.21 -18.74
CA ASN A 77 1.43 7.89 -18.82
C ASN A 77 0.70 7.98 -17.45
N GLY A 78 1.32 7.51 -16.37
CA GLY A 78 0.80 7.55 -15.00
C GLY A 78 -0.07 6.36 -14.59
N SER A 79 -0.46 5.46 -15.53
CA SER A 79 -1.29 4.29 -15.21
C SER A 79 -0.57 3.33 -14.26
N ALA A 80 -1.24 2.95 -13.17
CA ALA A 80 -0.73 1.96 -12.22
C ALA A 80 -0.97 0.53 -12.73
N CYS A 81 0.04 -0.31 -12.59
CA CYS A 81 0.01 -1.71 -12.99
C CYS A 81 0.09 -2.65 -11.77
N TYR A 82 0.80 -2.21 -10.72
CA TYR A 82 0.91 -2.92 -9.46
C TYR A 82 1.04 -1.91 -8.32
N ALA A 83 0.50 -2.24 -7.15
CA ALA A 83 0.65 -1.48 -5.91
C ALA A 83 0.88 -2.45 -4.74
N SER A 84 1.72 -2.06 -3.78
CA SER A 84 2.00 -2.88 -2.60
C SER A 84 0.88 -2.84 -1.55
N GLY A 85 0.01 -1.82 -1.60
CA GLY A 85 -1.07 -1.63 -0.63
C GLY A 85 -0.57 -1.15 0.74
N THR A 86 0.64 -0.61 0.81
CA THR A 86 1.34 -0.29 2.07
C THR A 86 1.18 1.16 2.47
N ARG A 87 -0.04 1.71 2.33
CA ARG A 87 -0.30 3.13 2.58
C ARG A 87 0.15 3.57 3.98
N ALA A 88 0.80 4.73 4.01
CA ALA A 88 1.34 5.40 5.20
C ALA A 88 1.49 6.91 4.92
N PRO A 89 1.78 7.74 5.94
CA PRO A 89 2.18 9.12 5.74
C PRO A 89 3.47 9.24 4.88
N GLY A 90 3.80 10.47 4.44
CA GLY A 90 4.93 10.76 3.53
C GLY A 90 6.35 10.54 4.07
N ASP A 91 6.48 9.76 5.14
CA ASP A 91 7.72 9.39 5.82
C ASP A 91 8.10 7.92 5.57
N ALA A 92 7.51 7.30 4.54
CA ALA A 92 7.75 5.92 4.18
C ALA A 92 9.10 5.68 3.49
N THR A 93 9.61 4.47 3.63
CA THR A 93 10.86 4.01 3.01
C THR A 93 10.73 2.56 2.58
N ALA A 94 11.30 2.21 1.43
CA ALA A 94 11.36 0.84 0.94
C ALA A 94 12.81 0.37 0.96
N THR A 95 13.13 -0.65 1.75
CA THR A 95 14.50 -1.16 1.92
C THR A 95 14.60 -2.58 1.40
N PHE A 96 15.55 -2.83 0.51
CA PHE A 96 15.86 -4.18 0.06
C PHE A 96 16.69 -4.93 1.10
N HIS A 97 16.31 -6.17 1.33
CA HIS A 97 17.05 -7.14 2.13
C HIS A 97 17.27 -8.38 1.28
N GLY A 98 18.48 -8.92 1.28
CA GLY A 98 18.82 -10.12 0.53
C GLY A 98 20.19 -10.64 0.90
N GLY A 99 20.46 -11.89 0.53
CA GLY A 99 21.71 -12.57 0.85
C GLY A 99 21.62 -14.06 0.53
N PHE A 100 22.68 -14.78 0.85
CA PHE A 100 22.76 -16.23 0.64
C PHE A 100 21.81 -16.99 1.57
N ASP A 101 21.73 -16.58 2.83
CA ASP A 101 20.96 -17.28 3.87
C ASP A 101 19.54 -16.74 4.06
N VAL A 102 19.13 -15.73 3.27
CA VAL A 102 17.85 -15.04 3.46
C VAL A 102 17.12 -14.93 2.13
N GLN A 103 15.84 -15.30 2.12
CA GLN A 103 14.96 -15.02 0.99
C GLN A 103 14.90 -13.50 0.79
N PRO A 104 15.17 -12.97 -0.41
CA PRO A 104 15.21 -11.54 -0.60
C PRO A 104 13.81 -10.94 -0.48
N TYR A 105 13.70 -9.74 0.06
CA TYR A 105 12.45 -9.01 0.19
C TYR A 105 12.68 -7.51 0.17
N VAL A 106 11.62 -6.76 -0.13
CA VAL A 106 11.56 -5.32 0.13
C VAL A 106 10.66 -5.12 1.34
N GLN A 107 11.20 -4.46 2.37
CA GLN A 107 10.43 -4.04 3.54
C GLN A 107 10.03 -2.58 3.38
N ILE A 108 8.77 -2.28 3.71
CA ILE A 108 8.23 -0.93 3.70
C ILE A 108 7.93 -0.53 5.14
N ASP A 109 8.61 0.51 5.59
CA ASP A 109 8.49 1.08 6.93
C ASP A 109 8.12 2.56 6.82
N SER A 110 7.37 3.07 7.79
CA SER A 110 7.08 4.49 7.99
C SER A 110 7.63 4.92 9.34
N VAL A 111 8.21 6.12 9.42
CA VAL A 111 8.73 6.65 10.69
C VAL A 111 7.62 6.79 11.73
N SER A 112 6.44 7.26 11.32
CA SER A 112 5.29 7.51 12.19
C SER A 112 4.45 6.27 12.48
N GLN A 113 4.45 5.26 11.60
CA GLN A 113 3.58 4.08 11.73
C GLN A 113 4.33 2.74 11.86
N GLY A 114 5.66 2.75 11.82
CA GLY A 114 6.48 1.55 11.85
C GLY A 114 6.29 0.68 10.60
N PHE A 115 6.33 -0.64 10.79
CA PHE A 115 6.22 -1.61 9.71
C PHE A 115 4.88 -1.49 8.95
N ARG A 116 4.95 -1.39 7.63
CA ARG A 116 3.77 -1.28 6.75
C ARG A 116 3.55 -2.53 5.93
N GLY A 117 4.62 -3.20 5.51
CA GLY A 117 4.50 -4.42 4.74
C GLY A 117 5.83 -4.93 4.22
N ARG A 118 5.76 -6.13 3.65
CA ARG A 118 6.90 -6.82 3.07
C ARG A 118 6.51 -7.48 1.76
N ILE A 119 7.33 -7.29 0.75
CA ILE A 119 7.17 -7.89 -0.58
C ILE A 119 8.27 -8.93 -0.76
N TRP A 120 7.88 -10.20 -0.79
CA TRP A 120 8.81 -11.32 -0.85
C TRP A 120 9.27 -11.61 -2.28
N GLY A 121 10.58 -11.60 -2.49
CA GLY A 121 11.25 -12.04 -3.70
C GLY A 121 11.60 -13.53 -3.69
N ALA A 122 12.57 -13.92 -4.53
CA ALA A 122 13.15 -15.26 -4.50
C ALA A 122 14.63 -15.27 -4.86
N ASN A 123 15.36 -16.25 -4.32
CA ASN A 123 16.68 -16.66 -4.80
C ASN A 123 16.53 -17.73 -5.88
N ARG A 124 17.56 -17.91 -6.71
CA ARG A 124 17.69 -19.04 -7.64
C ARG A 124 19.07 -19.64 -7.48
N LEU A 125 19.24 -20.47 -6.45
CA LEU A 125 20.55 -21.01 -6.08
C LEU A 125 21.25 -21.69 -7.28
N PRO A 126 22.56 -21.47 -7.47
CA PRO A 126 23.48 -20.76 -6.57
C PRO A 126 23.40 -19.22 -6.63
N ALA A 127 22.57 -18.64 -7.50
CA ALA A 127 22.45 -17.20 -7.65
C ALA A 127 21.43 -16.59 -6.66
N VAL A 128 21.87 -15.61 -5.88
CA VAL A 128 21.04 -14.90 -4.90
C VAL A 128 20.46 -13.63 -5.50
N GLY A 129 19.25 -13.26 -5.08
CA GLY A 129 18.66 -11.98 -5.44
C GLY A 129 19.42 -10.85 -4.73
N THR A 130 19.93 -9.90 -5.49
CA THR A 130 20.76 -8.80 -4.96
C THR A 130 20.10 -7.42 -5.02
N ASN A 131 18.91 -7.33 -5.63
CA ASN A 131 18.20 -6.07 -5.79
C ASN A 131 16.70 -6.27 -6.04
N ALA A 132 15.98 -5.16 -5.96
CA ALA A 132 14.69 -4.94 -6.59
C ALA A 132 14.89 -4.16 -7.91
N SER A 133 14.21 -4.54 -8.99
CA SER A 133 14.43 -3.95 -10.32
C SER A 133 13.17 -3.83 -11.17
N VAL A 134 13.21 -2.90 -12.13
CA VAL A 134 12.23 -2.79 -13.22
C VAL A 134 12.96 -2.97 -14.55
N ASN A 135 12.43 -3.85 -15.40
CA ASN A 135 12.98 -4.08 -16.73
C ASN A 135 12.24 -3.28 -17.81
N ASN A 136 12.73 -3.36 -19.06
CA ASN A 136 12.15 -2.66 -20.21
C ASN A 136 10.81 -3.22 -20.69
N LYS A 137 10.30 -4.28 -20.06
CA LYS A 137 8.97 -4.86 -20.33
C LYS A 137 7.92 -4.41 -19.31
N GLY A 138 8.30 -3.57 -18.35
CA GLY A 138 7.39 -3.15 -17.28
C GLY A 138 7.14 -4.23 -16.25
N GLU A 139 8.13 -5.09 -15.99
CA GLU A 139 8.05 -6.09 -14.93
C GLU A 139 8.84 -5.62 -13.71
N PHE A 140 8.24 -5.71 -12.53
CA PHE A 140 8.88 -5.50 -11.24
C PHE A 140 9.35 -6.83 -10.66
N TRP A 141 10.65 -6.91 -10.35
CA TRP A 141 11.30 -8.09 -9.78
C TRP A 141 11.95 -7.79 -8.43
N ILE A 142 11.94 -8.77 -7.54
CA ILE A 142 12.77 -8.80 -6.33
C ILE A 142 13.58 -10.10 -6.38
N GLY A 143 14.89 -9.97 -6.57
CA GLY A 143 15.74 -11.10 -6.94
C GLY A 143 15.23 -11.78 -8.21
N TYR A 144 14.92 -13.07 -8.13
CA TYR A 144 14.46 -13.90 -9.23
C TYR A 144 12.94 -14.13 -9.25
N ARG A 145 12.17 -13.36 -8.47
CA ARG A 145 10.70 -13.44 -8.48
C ARG A 145 10.09 -12.19 -9.11
N LYS A 146 9.22 -12.43 -10.09
CA LYS A 146 8.34 -11.40 -10.64
C LYS A 146 7.24 -11.09 -9.63
N ILE A 147 7.12 -9.83 -9.25
CA ILE A 147 6.15 -9.36 -8.27
C ILE A 147 4.91 -8.80 -8.95
N GLY A 148 5.11 -7.95 -9.95
CA GLY A 148 4.03 -7.28 -10.67
C GLY A 148 4.47 -6.91 -12.08
N TYR A 149 3.51 -6.58 -12.93
CA TYR A 149 3.78 -6.22 -14.32
C TYR A 149 2.69 -5.32 -14.89
N CYS A 150 3.08 -4.53 -15.88
CA CYS A 150 2.22 -3.89 -16.86
C CYS A 150 2.08 -4.80 -18.11
#